data_AF-A0A970FCN9-F1
#
_entry.id   AF-A0A970FCN9-F1
#
_cell.length_a   1.000
_cell.length_b   1.000
_cell.length_c   1.000
_cell.angle_alpha   90.00
_cell.angle_beta   90.00
_cell.angle_gamma   90.00
#
_symmetry.space_group_name_H-M   'P 1'
#
loop_
_entity.id
_entity.type
_entity.pdbx_description
1 polymer ?
#
loop_
_entity_poly.entity_id
_entity_poly.type
_entity_poly.pdbx_seq_one_letter_code
_entity_poly.pdbx_strand_id
1 'polypeptide(L)' 'METKPSARATARYIRMSPRKVRQVVDLIRNKDIGEALAILQLTPRAAS' A
#
# COMPACT_ATOMS: atom_id res chain seq x y z
N MET A 1 8.89 -21.32 -16.59
CA MET A 1 8.98 -20.67 -15.26
C MET A 1 9.10 -19.18 -15.53
N GLU A 2 7.98 -18.46 -15.58
CA GLU A 2 7.96 -17.04 -15.95
C GLU A 2 8.59 -16.19 -14.85
N THR A 3 9.66 -15.49 -15.18
CA THR A 3 10.27 -14.48 -14.32
C THR A 3 9.44 -13.21 -14.41
N LYS A 4 8.38 -13.09 -13.59
CA LYS A 4 7.66 -11.83 -13.42
C LYS A 4 8.65 -10.77 -12.91
N PRO A 5 8.81 -9.62 -13.59
CA PRO A 5 9.66 -8.55 -13.08
C PRO A 5 9.08 -8.07 -11.74
N SER A 6 9.86 -8.25 -10.67
CA SER A 6 9.46 -7.81 -9.33
C SER A 6 10.05 -6.43 -9.05
N ALA A 7 9.19 -5.44 -8.83
CA ALA A 7 9.59 -4.11 -8.38
C ALA A 7 9.45 -4.03 -6.85
N ARG A 8 10.43 -3.42 -6.17
CA ARG A 8 10.35 -3.13 -4.72
C ARG A 8 10.69 -1.66 -4.50
N ALA A 9 9.86 -0.98 -3.73
CA ALA A 9 10.07 0.40 -3.28
C ALA A 9 9.95 0.47 -1.75
N THR A 10 10.68 1.37 -1.10
CA THR A 10 10.66 1.51 0.36
C THR A 10 10.71 2.99 0.75
N ALA A 11 9.68 3.47 1.41
CA ALA A 11 9.63 4.81 1.98
C ALA A 11 10.09 4.78 3.45
N ARG A 12 11.28 5.33 3.72
CA ARG A 12 11.84 5.46 5.08
C ARG A 12 11.56 6.85 5.64
N TYR A 13 11.45 6.97 6.97
CA TYR A 13 11.26 8.23 7.70
C TYR A 13 9.89 8.93 7.53
N ILE A 14 8.84 8.16 7.24
CA ILE A 14 7.46 8.69 7.22
C ILE A 14 7.09 9.19 8.62
N ARG A 15 6.59 10.43 8.70
CA ARG A 15 6.17 11.09 9.96
C ARG A 15 4.77 10.63 10.40
N MET A 16 4.57 9.33 10.52
CA MET A 16 3.30 8.74 10.91
C MET A 16 3.50 7.53 11.83
N SER A 17 2.54 7.32 12.73
CA SER A 17 2.57 6.14 13.60
C SER A 17 2.45 4.86 12.78
N PRO A 18 3.31 3.84 13.01
CA PRO A 18 3.27 2.58 12.28
C PRO A 18 1.91 1.88 12.32
N ARG A 19 1.16 2.03 13.41
CA ARG A 19 -0.17 1.39 13.57
C ARG A 19 -1.20 1.97 12.59
N LYS A 20 -1.14 3.28 12.31
CA LYS A 20 -2.05 3.94 11.36
C LYS A 20 -1.78 3.48 9.93
N VAL A 21 -0.51 3.38 9.54
CA VAL A 21 -0.09 2.93 8.21
C VAL A 21 -0.43 1.45 8.00
N ARG A 22 -0.21 0.60 9.02
CA ARG A 22 -0.45 -0.85 8.91
C ARG A 22 -1.90 -1.18 8.55
N GLN A 23 -2.87 -0.43 9.08
CA GLN A 23 -4.28 -0.60 8.73
C GLN A 23 -4.54 -0.42 7.22
N VAL A 24 -3.91 0.56 6.58
CA VAL A 24 -4.06 0.79 5.13
C VAL A 24 -3.30 -0.27 4.33
N VAL A 25 -2.11 -0.66 4.77
CA VAL A 25 -1.30 -1.71 4.12
C VAL A 25 -2.03 -3.07 4.14
N ASP A 26 -2.72 -3.39 5.22
CA ASP A 26 -3.47 -4.64 5.32
C ASP A 26 -4.69 -4.66 4.37
N LEU A 27 -5.27 -3.50 4.05
CA LEU A 27 -6.38 -3.38 3.09
C LEU A 27 -5.95 -3.65 1.64
N ILE A 28 -4.76 -3.19 1.25
CA ILE A 28 -4.25 -3.33 -0.13
C ILE A 28 -3.46 -4.63 -0.35
N ARG A 29 -3.16 -5.38 0.71
CA ARG A 29 -2.40 -6.63 0.60
C ARG A 29 -3.20 -7.66 -0.21
N ASN A 30 -2.53 -8.35 -1.12
CA ASN A 30 -3.09 -9.39 -2.01
C ASN A 30 -4.14 -8.89 -3.01
N LYS A 31 -4.24 -7.58 -3.25
CA LYS A 31 -5.10 -7.01 -4.29
C LYS A 31 -4.31 -6.69 -5.54
N ASP A 32 -5.01 -6.64 -6.68
CA ASP A 32 -4.44 -6.15 -7.92
C ASP A 32 -4.13 -4.66 -7.83
N ILE A 33 -3.14 -4.21 -8.61
CA ILE A 33 -2.64 -2.83 -8.58
C ILE A 33 -3.77 -1.82 -8.82
N GLY A 34 -4.67 -2.09 -9.77
CA GLY A 34 -5.80 -1.21 -10.08
C GLY A 34 -6.78 -1.05 -8.91
N GLU A 35 -7.11 -2.15 -8.22
CA GLU A 35 -8.00 -2.13 -7.06
C GLU A 35 -7.32 -1.45 -5.86
N ALA A 36 -6.04 -1.76 -5.62
CA ALA A 36 -5.27 -1.14 -4.55
C ALA A 36 -5.20 0.39 -4.69
N LEU A 37 -4.99 0.91 -5.90
CA LEU A 37 -4.99 2.35 -6.16
C LEU A 37 -6.35 2.99 -5.91
N ALA A 38 -7.44 2.35 -6.35
CA ALA A 38 -8.79 2.84 -6.11
C ALA A 38 -9.12 2.89 -4.61
N ILE A 39 -8.72 1.86 -3.85
CA ILE A 39 -8.90 1.80 -2.39
C ILE A 39 -8.15 2.93 -1.70
N LEU A 40 -6.89 3.19 -2.09
CA LEU A 40 -6.12 4.29 -1.50
C LEU A 40 -6.79 5.64 -1.76
N GLN A 41 -7.29 5.88 -2.97
CA GLN A 41 -7.96 7.15 -3.32
C GLN A 41 -9.30 7.36 -2.59
N LEU A 42 -10.06 6.28 -2.38
CA LEU A 42 -11.42 6.35 -1.80
C LEU A 42 -11.43 6.22 -0.27
N THR A 43 -10.35 5.76 0.34
CA THR A 43 -10.29 5.57 1.79
C THR A 43 -9.97 6.88 2.50
N PRO A 44 -10.86 7.42 3.37
CA PRO A 44 -10.63 8.67 4.09
C PRO A 44 -9.74 8.43 5.31
N ARG A 45 -8.48 8.02 5.09
CA ARG A 45 -7.44 7.90 6.11
C ARG A 45 -6.33 8.88 5.75
N ALA A 46 -5.74 9.55 6.72
CA ALA A 46 -4.59 10.45 6.46
C ALA A 46 -3.31 9.72 5.99
N ALA A 47 -3.41 8.42 5.67
CA ALA A 47 -2.32 7.50 5.37
C ALA A 47 -2.40 6.91 3.96
N SER A 48 -3.38 7.34 3.15
CA SER A 48 -3.47 7.04 1.71
C SER A 48 -2.62 7.98 0.86
#